data_AF-D8TIC7-F1
#
_entry.id   AF-D8TIC7-F1
#
_cell.length_a   1.000
_cell.length_b   1.000
_cell.length_c   1.000
_cell.angle_alpha   90.00
_cell.angle_beta   90.00
_cell.angle_gamma   90.00
#
_symmetry.space_group_name_H-M   'P 1'
#
loop_
_entity.id
_entity.type
_entity.pdbx_description
1 polymer ?
#
loop_
_entity_poly.entity_id
_entity_poly.type
_entity_poly.pdbx_seq_one_letter_code
_entity_poly.pdbx_strand_id
1 'polypeptide(L)'
;MALSVLRSSAIAYRVALRRPAVTVPGRAVRAMASAEEAAAKAAAHLADTEPLTIFDKIVSKEIPANVIYEDDEALAFRDISPQAPVHFLVIPKKRSGLTRLSKATEGHKALLGHLLYVAQLVAMKENLGEGFRVVINDGPNGCQSVYHLHLHVMGGRQVCVSSDILCNLWTVA
;
A
#
# COMPACT_ATOMS: atom_id res chain seq x y z
N MET A 1 27.04 50.88 -71.60
CA MET A 1 26.88 50.52 -73.02
C MET A 1 26.31 49.11 -73.11
N ALA A 2 25.26 48.94 -73.92
CA ALA A 2 24.69 47.70 -74.50
C ALA A 2 24.23 46.57 -73.55
N LEU A 3 22.95 46.19 -73.47
CA LEU A 3 21.96 45.65 -74.44
C LEU A 3 21.89 44.10 -74.49
N SER A 4 20.64 43.64 -74.72
CA SER A 4 20.14 42.29 -75.05
C SER A 4 19.97 41.34 -73.85
N VAL A 5 18.78 40.98 -73.37
CA VAL A 5 17.53 40.46 -73.98
C VAL A 5 17.70 39.08 -74.60
N LEU A 6 17.11 38.05 -73.99
CA LEU A 6 16.28 37.05 -74.68
C LEU A 6 15.39 36.23 -73.71
N ARG A 7 14.08 36.49 -73.84
CA ARG A 7 12.89 35.62 -73.80
C ARG A 7 12.95 34.32 -72.97
N SER A 8 11.92 34.08 -72.16
CA SER A 8 10.74 33.32 -72.61
C SER A 8 9.63 33.25 -71.54
N SER A 9 8.42 33.13 -72.03
CA SER A 9 7.12 33.10 -71.35
C SER A 9 6.98 32.02 -70.28
N ALA A 10 6.12 32.26 -69.27
CA ALA A 10 4.82 31.57 -69.13
C ALA A 10 4.36 31.39 -67.66
N ILE A 11 3.08 31.71 -67.46
CA ILE A 11 2.11 31.09 -66.54
C ILE A 11 2.22 31.43 -65.04
N ALA A 12 1.29 32.28 -64.61
CA ALA A 12 0.96 32.50 -63.21
C ALA A 12 0.17 31.31 -62.65
N TYR A 13 0.76 30.58 -61.69
CA TYR A 13 0.02 29.69 -60.80
C TYR A 13 -0.23 30.42 -59.47
N ARG A 14 -1.48 30.79 -59.20
CA ARG A 14 -1.93 31.21 -57.86
C ARG A 14 -1.97 29.97 -56.96
N VAL A 15 -0.94 29.79 -56.15
CA VAL A 15 -0.95 28.83 -55.02
C VAL A 15 -1.70 29.48 -53.87
N ALA A 16 -2.90 28.98 -53.57
CA ALA A 16 -3.64 29.33 -52.37
C ALA A 16 -2.94 28.70 -51.15
N LEU A 17 -2.24 29.51 -50.36
CA LEU A 17 -1.69 29.09 -49.07
C LEU A 17 -2.83 28.88 -48.07
N ARG A 18 -3.27 27.62 -47.92
CA ARG A 18 -4.08 27.21 -46.77
C ARG A 18 -3.18 27.13 -45.54
N ARG A 19 -3.49 27.91 -44.50
CA ARG A 19 -2.91 27.76 -43.16
C ARG A 19 -3.24 26.36 -42.62
N PRO A 20 -2.29 25.63 -42.01
CA PRO A 20 -2.65 24.41 -41.30
C PRO A 20 -3.45 24.80 -40.05
N ALA A 21 -4.61 24.18 -39.89
CA ALA A 21 -5.35 24.23 -38.63
C ALA A 21 -4.54 23.45 -37.59
N VAL A 22 -4.02 24.14 -36.58
CA VAL A 22 -3.47 23.50 -35.38
C VAL A 22 -4.66 22.97 -34.58
N THR A 23 -4.93 21.68 -34.69
CA THR A 23 -5.86 20.98 -33.80
C THR A 23 -5.11 20.55 -32.54
N VAL A 24 -5.38 21.23 -31.42
CA VAL A 24 -4.94 20.77 -30.10
C VAL A 24 -5.79 19.55 -29.71
N PRO A 25 -5.22 18.38 -29.40
CA PRO A 25 -6.02 17.20 -29.08
C PRO A 25 -6.55 17.31 -27.64
N GLY A 26 -7.86 17.56 -27.49
CA GLY A 26 -8.58 17.61 -26.21
C GLY A 26 -8.67 16.29 -25.43
N ARG A 27 -7.91 15.24 -25.82
CA ARG A 27 -7.96 13.91 -25.20
C ARG A 27 -7.08 13.79 -23.96
N ALA A 28 -5.97 14.53 -23.88
CA ALA A 28 -5.03 14.45 -22.76
C ALA A 28 -5.57 15.09 -21.47
N VAL A 29 -6.27 16.23 -21.58
CA VAL A 29 -6.81 16.98 -20.43
C VAL A 29 -7.92 16.20 -19.72
N ARG A 30 -8.77 15.48 -20.48
CA ARG A 30 -9.87 14.69 -19.91
C ARG A 30 -9.38 13.44 -19.15
N ALA A 31 -8.26 12.85 -19.57
CA ALA A 31 -7.66 11.71 -18.90
C ALA A 31 -7.05 12.11 -17.54
N MET A 32 -6.34 13.25 -17.47
CA MET A 32 -5.77 13.74 -16.21
C MET A 32 -6.85 14.14 -15.20
N ALA A 33 -7.91 14.83 -15.64
CA ALA A 33 -9.04 15.16 -14.77
C ALA A 33 -9.72 13.90 -14.18
N SER A 34 -9.81 12.81 -14.95
CA SER A 34 -10.37 11.55 -14.45
C SER A 34 -9.47 10.82 -13.44
N ALA A 35 -8.15 10.98 -13.55
CA ALA A 35 -7.19 10.40 -12.61
C ALA A 35 -7.14 11.18 -11.29
N GLU A 36 -7.19 12.52 -11.34
CA GLU A 36 -7.31 13.37 -10.15
C GLU A 36 -8.62 13.13 -9.40
N GLU A 37 -9.73 13.01 -10.12
CA GLU A 37 -11.03 12.73 -9.51
C GLU A 37 -11.07 11.32 -8.87
N ALA A 38 -10.43 10.32 -9.49
CA ALA A 38 -10.31 8.99 -8.94
C ALA A 38 -9.40 8.96 -7.70
N ALA A 39 -8.27 9.67 -7.72
CA ALA A 39 -7.36 9.80 -6.58
C ALA A 39 -8.03 10.55 -5.41
N ALA A 40 -8.79 11.61 -5.69
CA ALA A 40 -9.54 12.35 -4.68
C ALA A 40 -10.67 11.52 -4.05
N LYS A 41 -11.40 10.72 -4.86
CA LYS A 41 -12.41 9.78 -4.36
C LYS A 41 -11.79 8.66 -3.52
N ALA A 42 -10.63 8.14 -3.92
CA ALA A 42 -9.89 7.15 -3.13
C ALA A 42 -9.43 7.75 -1.79
N ALA A 43 -8.88 8.97 -1.79
CA ALA A 43 -8.46 9.69 -0.58
C ALA A 43 -9.62 9.97 0.38
N ALA A 44 -10.80 10.32 -0.13
CA ALA A 44 -11.99 10.53 0.69
C ALA A 44 -12.48 9.23 1.36
N HIS A 45 -12.32 8.08 0.70
CA HIS A 45 -12.64 6.78 1.29
C HIS A 45 -11.62 6.32 2.34
N LEU A 46 -10.40 6.87 2.27
CA LEU A 46 -9.27 6.59 3.16
C LEU A 46 -9.26 7.46 4.43
N ALA A 47 -10.34 8.19 4.73
CA ALA A 47 -10.41 9.02 5.92
C ALA A 47 -10.79 8.21 7.16
N ASP A 48 -10.13 8.48 8.29
CA ASP A 48 -10.35 7.84 9.57
C ASP A 48 -11.62 8.38 10.26
N THR A 49 -12.77 7.83 9.89
CA THR A 49 -14.09 8.23 10.42
C THR A 49 -14.52 7.43 11.66
N GLU A 50 -13.88 6.30 11.92
CA GLU A 50 -14.15 5.41 13.05
C GLU A 50 -13.49 5.93 14.34
N PRO A 51 -13.99 5.60 15.54
CA PRO A 51 -13.41 6.05 16.81
C PRO A 51 -11.98 5.53 17.01
N LEU A 52 -11.18 6.29 17.76
CA LEU A 52 -9.80 5.91 18.09
C LEU A 52 -9.77 4.62 18.93
N THR A 53 -8.83 3.76 18.58
CA THR A 53 -8.55 2.48 19.24
C THR A 53 -7.39 2.62 20.24
N ILE A 54 -7.14 1.56 21.01
CA ILE A 54 -5.96 1.50 21.87
C ILE A 54 -4.64 1.57 21.06
N PHE A 55 -4.63 1.09 19.82
CA PHE A 55 -3.43 1.14 18.96
C PHE A 55 -3.15 2.56 18.47
N ASP A 56 -4.18 3.36 18.21
CA ASP A 56 -4.00 4.79 17.90
C ASP A 56 -3.30 5.52 19.06
N LYS A 57 -3.64 5.16 20.31
CA LYS A 57 -2.98 5.71 21.53
C LYS A 57 -1.54 5.25 21.71
N ILE A 58 -1.22 4.04 21.26
CA ILE A 58 0.17 3.55 21.24
C ILE A 58 0.98 4.31 20.18
N VAL A 59 0.40 4.52 18.99
CA VAL A 59 1.03 5.30 17.91
C VAL A 59 1.25 6.75 18.33
N SER A 60 0.30 7.37 19.03
CA SER A 60 0.44 8.73 19.58
C SER A 60 1.34 8.82 20.82
N LYS A 61 1.85 7.68 21.31
CA LYS A 61 2.69 7.56 22.51
C LYS A 61 1.99 8.02 23.80
N GLU A 62 0.66 8.01 23.82
CA GLU A 62 -0.15 8.26 25.03
C GLU A 62 -0.07 7.08 26.02
N ILE A 63 0.07 5.86 25.51
CA ILE A 63 0.20 4.63 26.30
C ILE A 63 1.55 3.99 25.97
N PRO A 64 2.34 3.56 26.97
CA PRO A 64 3.62 2.91 26.72
C PRO A 64 3.42 1.55 26.05
N ALA A 65 4.28 1.25 25.08
CA ALA A 65 4.41 -0.08 24.48
C ALA A 65 5.89 -0.42 24.32
N ASN A 66 6.23 -1.72 24.34
CA ASN A 66 7.59 -2.17 24.07
C ASN A 66 7.83 -2.18 22.55
N VAL A 67 8.17 -1.01 22.02
CA VAL A 67 8.43 -0.79 20.60
C VAL A 67 9.77 -1.42 20.21
N ILE A 68 9.73 -2.26 19.18
CA ILE A 68 10.91 -2.97 18.63
C ILE A 68 11.26 -2.51 17.22
N TYR A 69 10.34 -1.78 16.56
CA TYR A 69 10.57 -1.15 15.27
C TYR A 69 9.60 0.03 15.08
N GLU A 70 10.07 1.11 14.47
CA GLU A 70 9.24 2.26 14.10
C GLU A 70 9.83 2.89 12.83
N ASP A 71 8.97 3.17 11.85
CA ASP A 71 9.28 4.04 10.71
C ASP A 71 8.12 5.03 10.45
N ASP A 72 8.05 5.61 9.24
CA ASP A 72 7.03 6.59 8.87
C ASP A 72 5.64 5.98 8.66
N GLU A 73 5.56 4.70 8.28
CA GLU A 73 4.33 4.02 7.88
C GLU A 73 3.87 2.95 8.89
N ALA A 74 4.80 2.33 9.60
CA ALA A 74 4.58 1.16 10.44
C ALA A 74 5.21 1.29 11.83
N LEU A 75 4.60 0.60 12.78
CA LEU A 75 5.09 0.45 14.15
C LEU A 75 5.02 -1.04 14.52
N ALA A 76 6.08 -1.58 15.13
CA ALA A 76 6.06 -2.91 15.71
C ALA A 76 6.38 -2.88 17.21
N PHE A 77 5.61 -3.61 18.00
CA PHE A 77 5.77 -3.69 19.45
C PHE A 77 5.37 -5.07 19.98
N ARG A 78 5.92 -5.45 21.14
CA ARG A 78 5.62 -6.75 21.76
C ARG A 78 4.16 -6.83 22.22
N ASP A 79 3.54 -7.98 21.98
CA ASP A 79 2.19 -8.25 22.47
C ASP A 79 2.21 -8.38 24.00
N ILE A 80 1.20 -7.83 24.67
CA ILE A 80 1.06 -7.89 26.13
C ILE A 80 0.65 -9.28 26.63
N SER A 81 0.02 -10.08 25.78
CA SER A 81 -0.42 -11.46 26.04
C SER A 81 0.20 -12.42 25.00
N PRO A 82 1.51 -12.68 25.11
CA PRO A 82 2.24 -13.48 24.11
C PRO A 82 1.72 -14.92 24.04
N GLN A 83 1.47 -15.42 22.82
CA GLN A 83 1.04 -16.81 22.55
C GLN A 83 2.20 -17.71 22.13
N ALA A 84 3.40 -17.15 22.00
CA ALA A 84 4.66 -17.83 21.68
C ALA A 84 5.83 -17.08 22.35
N PRO A 85 7.01 -17.69 22.50
CA PRO A 85 8.17 -17.04 23.13
C PRO A 85 8.52 -15.69 22.51
N VAL A 86 8.39 -15.59 21.17
CA VAL A 86 8.38 -14.31 20.47
C VAL A 86 6.97 -14.09 19.93
N HIS A 87 6.30 -13.05 20.40
CA HIS A 87 5.02 -12.57 19.87
C HIS A 87 5.02 -11.05 19.83
N PHE A 88 4.90 -10.48 18.64
CA PHE A 88 4.80 -9.03 18.44
C PHE A 88 3.75 -8.71 17.39
N LEU A 89 3.30 -7.45 17.40
CA LEU A 89 2.35 -6.91 16.46
C LEU A 89 3.05 -5.94 15.52
N VAL A 90 2.69 -5.96 14.24
CA VAL A 90 3.03 -4.90 13.27
C VAL A 90 1.76 -4.20 12.85
N ILE A 91 1.70 -2.88 13.01
CA ILE A 91 0.53 -2.06 12.72
C ILE A 91 0.89 -0.89 11.82
N PRO A 92 -0.05 -0.40 10.97
CA PRO A 92 0.14 0.86 10.29
C PRO A 92 -0.01 2.03 11.27
N LYS A 93 0.82 3.07 11.14
CA LYS A 93 0.70 4.32 11.93
C LYS A 93 -0.49 5.15 11.48
N LYS A 94 -0.79 5.15 10.18
CA LYS A 94 -1.97 5.77 9.58
C LYS A 94 -2.87 4.66 9.07
N ARG A 95 -4.02 4.46 9.71
CA ARG A 95 -4.94 3.38 9.31
C ARG A 95 -5.73 3.76 8.06
N SER A 96 -6.02 5.02 7.81
CA SER A 96 -6.70 5.47 6.58
C SER A 96 -7.99 4.66 6.25
N GLY A 97 -8.81 4.39 7.25
CA GLY A 97 -10.02 3.57 7.15
C GLY A 97 -9.79 2.05 7.25
N LEU A 98 -8.54 1.59 7.31
CA LEU A 98 -8.14 0.18 7.39
C LEU A 98 -8.28 -0.39 8.82
N THR A 99 -9.52 -0.47 9.30
CA THR A 99 -9.82 -1.04 10.61
C THR A 99 -9.69 -2.57 10.66
N ARG A 100 -9.75 -3.23 9.51
CA ARG A 100 -9.64 -4.69 9.34
C ARG A 100 -9.25 -5.02 7.90
N LEU A 101 -8.78 -6.24 7.65
CA LEU A 101 -8.26 -6.62 6.33
C LEU A 101 -9.33 -6.57 5.23
N SER A 102 -10.58 -6.93 5.53
CA SER A 102 -11.70 -6.88 4.57
C SER A 102 -12.11 -5.47 4.14
N LYS A 103 -11.57 -4.42 4.78
CA LYS A 103 -11.70 -3.02 4.34
C LYS A 103 -10.53 -2.55 3.47
N ALA A 104 -9.56 -3.42 3.15
CA ALA A 104 -8.46 -3.06 2.27
C ALA A 104 -8.96 -2.64 0.88
N THR A 105 -8.26 -1.67 0.29
CA THR A 105 -8.55 -1.11 -1.02
C THR A 105 -7.25 -1.08 -1.84
N GLU A 106 -7.34 -0.76 -3.13
CA GLU A 106 -6.17 -0.62 -4.01
C GLU A 106 -5.11 0.34 -3.45
N GLY A 107 -5.54 1.44 -2.80
CA GLY A 107 -4.65 2.41 -2.16
C GLY A 107 -3.82 1.84 -1.01
N HIS A 108 -4.28 0.74 -0.39
CA HIS A 108 -3.59 0.09 0.72
C HIS A 108 -2.56 -0.95 0.28
N LYS A 109 -2.46 -1.30 -1.00
CA LYS A 109 -1.58 -2.39 -1.46
C LYS A 109 -0.11 -2.17 -1.07
N ALA A 110 0.40 -0.96 -1.26
CA ALA A 110 1.78 -0.61 -0.90
C ALA A 110 2.01 -0.74 0.61
N LEU A 111 1.09 -0.19 1.42
CA LEU A 111 1.13 -0.28 2.88
C LEU A 111 1.09 -1.73 3.36
N LEU A 112 0.19 -2.57 2.83
CA LEU A 112 0.11 -3.98 3.20
C LEU A 112 1.40 -4.75 2.87
N GLY A 113 2.00 -4.46 1.72
CA GLY A 113 3.32 -4.99 1.35
C GLY A 113 4.42 -4.54 2.30
N HIS A 114 4.42 -3.26 2.69
CA HIS A 114 5.35 -2.71 3.66
C HIS A 114 5.20 -3.38 5.03
N LEU A 115 3.97 -3.56 5.54
CA LEU A 115 3.72 -4.22 6.82
C LEU A 115 4.25 -5.67 6.83
N LEU A 116 4.06 -6.43 5.74
CA LEU A 116 4.60 -7.79 5.62
C LEU A 116 6.13 -7.80 5.55
N TYR A 117 6.72 -6.84 4.84
CA TYR A 117 8.16 -6.69 4.78
C TYR A 117 8.76 -6.36 6.15
N VAL A 118 8.15 -5.43 6.90
CA VAL A 118 8.51 -5.10 8.28
C VAL A 118 8.37 -6.31 9.19
N ALA A 119 7.30 -7.10 9.07
CA ALA A 119 7.12 -8.33 9.84
C ALA A 119 8.29 -9.31 9.66
N GLN A 120 8.69 -9.56 8.41
CA GLN A 120 9.89 -10.35 8.06
C GLN A 120 11.16 -9.74 8.67
N LEU A 121 11.37 -8.43 8.49
CA LEU A 121 12.57 -7.74 8.94
C LEU A 121 12.75 -7.85 10.47
N VAL A 122 11.67 -7.63 11.22
CA VAL A 122 11.66 -7.71 12.68
C VAL A 122 11.79 -9.15 13.16
N ALA A 123 11.16 -10.11 12.48
CA ALA A 123 11.31 -11.53 12.82
C ALA A 123 12.78 -11.99 12.73
N MET A 124 13.53 -11.55 11.72
CA MET A 124 14.96 -11.85 11.61
C MET A 124 15.78 -11.22 12.74
N LYS A 125 15.46 -9.99 13.16
CA LYS A 125 16.10 -9.33 14.31
C LYS A 125 15.82 -10.04 15.64
N GLU A 126 14.66 -10.68 15.74
CA GLU A 126 14.25 -11.49 16.90
C GLU A 126 14.74 -12.95 16.81
N ASN A 127 15.67 -13.25 15.90
CA ASN A 127 16.29 -14.57 15.70
C ASN A 127 15.30 -15.69 15.34
N LEU A 128 14.23 -15.38 14.60
CA LEU A 128 13.25 -16.36 14.11
C LEU A 128 13.67 -17.02 12.78
N GLY A 129 14.94 -17.42 12.67
CA GLY A 129 15.52 -17.98 11.45
C GLY A 129 14.98 -19.38 11.09
N GLU A 130 14.50 -20.14 12.07
CA GLU A 130 13.87 -21.45 11.84
C GLU A 130 12.41 -21.34 11.36
N GLY A 131 11.87 -20.13 11.34
CA GLY A 131 10.52 -19.84 10.86
C GLY A 131 9.67 -19.10 11.88
N PHE A 132 8.60 -18.51 11.36
CA PHE A 132 7.60 -17.78 12.12
C PHE A 132 6.26 -17.84 11.40
N ARG A 133 5.19 -17.52 12.12
CA ARG A 133 3.85 -17.38 11.55
C ARG A 133 3.40 -15.93 11.62
N VAL A 134 2.85 -15.44 10.51
CA VAL A 134 2.09 -14.20 10.46
C VAL A 134 0.60 -14.52 10.47
N VAL A 135 -0.17 -13.87 11.35
CA VAL A 135 -1.63 -14.01 11.44
C VAL A 135 -2.28 -12.63 11.34
N ILE A 136 -3.30 -12.53 10.50
CA ILE A 136 -4.18 -11.36 10.41
C ILE A 136 -5.60 -11.85 10.69
N ASN A 137 -6.21 -11.28 11.72
CA ASN A 137 -7.56 -11.63 12.15
C ASN A 137 -8.55 -10.62 11.54
N ASP A 138 -9.61 -11.11 10.88
CA ASP A 138 -10.67 -10.27 10.31
C ASP A 138 -12.04 -10.60 10.94
N GLY A 139 -12.63 -9.59 11.59
CA GLY A 139 -13.98 -9.68 12.15
C GLY A 139 -14.15 -10.70 13.29
N PRO A 140 -15.41 -10.96 13.69
CA PRO A 140 -15.71 -11.80 14.85
C PRO A 140 -15.21 -13.24 14.72
N ASN A 141 -15.39 -13.86 13.55
CA ASN A 141 -14.98 -15.24 13.31
C ASN A 141 -13.46 -15.41 13.20
N GLY A 142 -12.75 -14.34 12.82
CA GLY A 142 -11.29 -14.29 12.90
C GLY A 142 -10.77 -13.98 14.31
N CYS A 143 -11.64 -13.78 15.30
CA CYS A 143 -11.28 -13.36 16.64
C CYS A 143 -10.50 -12.03 16.69
N GLN A 144 -10.85 -11.07 15.81
CA GLN A 144 -10.24 -9.74 15.82
C GLN A 144 -10.66 -8.95 17.07
N SER A 145 -9.69 -8.61 17.92
CA SER A 145 -9.92 -7.91 19.18
C SER A 145 -9.90 -6.38 19.04
N VAL A 146 -8.99 -5.84 18.21
CA VAL A 146 -8.84 -4.40 17.98
C VAL A 146 -9.09 -4.07 16.50
N TYR A 147 -9.98 -3.09 16.26
CA TYR A 147 -10.36 -2.64 14.91
C TYR A 147 -9.39 -1.60 14.34
N HIS A 148 -8.12 -1.99 14.36
CA HIS A 148 -6.99 -1.33 13.72
C HIS A 148 -6.15 -2.46 13.14
N LEU A 149 -5.85 -2.45 11.84
CA LEU A 149 -5.17 -3.59 11.21
C LEU A 149 -3.85 -3.93 11.94
N HIS A 150 -3.67 -5.20 12.29
CA HIS A 150 -2.47 -5.66 12.96
C HIS A 150 -2.09 -7.06 12.47
N LEU A 151 -0.79 -7.25 12.28
CA LEU A 151 -0.18 -8.54 11.94
C LEU A 151 0.41 -9.11 13.23
N HIS A 152 -0.10 -10.23 13.70
CA HIS A 152 0.56 -11.01 14.72
C HIS A 152 1.75 -11.75 14.10
N VAL A 153 2.93 -11.63 14.69
CA VAL A 153 4.11 -12.40 14.30
C VAL A 153 4.53 -13.25 15.49
N MET A 154 4.51 -14.56 15.31
CA MET A 154 4.76 -15.54 16.37
C MET A 154 5.86 -16.52 15.98
N GLY A 155 6.78 -16.80 16.90
CA GLY A 155 7.86 -17.75 16.70
C GLY A 155 8.58 -18.14 17.99
N GLY A 156 9.72 -18.82 17.86
CA GLY A 156 10.50 -19.35 18.99
C GLY A 156 9.97 -20.69 19.52
N ARG A 157 8.98 -21.27 18.84
CA ARG A 157 8.49 -22.64 19.01
C ARG A 157 7.81 -23.08 17.72
N GLN A 158 7.53 -24.36 17.57
CA GLN A 158 6.60 -24.83 16.54
C GLN A 158 5.22 -24.17 16.78
N VAL A 159 4.74 -23.42 15.78
CA VAL A 159 3.41 -22.80 15.81
C VAL A 159 2.53 -23.59 14.85
N CYS A 160 1.57 -24.38 15.36
CA CYS A 160 0.67 -25.22 14.55
C CYS A 160 -0.72 -24.57 14.44
N VAL A 161 -1.45 -24.76 13.32
CA VAL A 161 -2.83 -24.23 13.17
C VAL A 161 -3.85 -25.19 13.82
N SER A 162 -3.53 -26.49 13.79
CA SER A 162 -4.29 -27.57 14.42
C SER A 162 -3.62 -28.04 15.71
N SER A 163 -4.32 -28.87 16.49
CA SER A 163 -3.73 -29.62 17.60
C SER A 163 -2.47 -30.36 17.12
N ASP A 164 -1.45 -30.39 17.98
CA ASP A 164 -0.07 -30.78 17.66
C ASP A 164 0.05 -32.09 16.85
N ILE A 165 -0.91 -33.01 17.00
CA ILE A 165 -1.00 -34.30 16.31
C ILE A 165 -1.11 -34.16 14.77
N LEU A 166 -1.77 -33.14 14.25
CA LEU A 166 -1.98 -32.97 12.79
C LEU A 166 -0.92 -32.10 12.12
N CYS A 167 -0.08 -31.41 12.89
CA CYS A 167 0.93 -30.51 12.36
C CYS A 167 1.96 -31.25 11.50
N ASN A 168 2.25 -32.51 11.86
CA ASN A 168 3.20 -33.37 11.18
C ASN A 168 2.64 -33.99 9.88
N LEU A 169 1.32 -34.00 9.65
CA LEU A 169 0.75 -34.68 8.48
C LEU A 169 1.11 -34.01 7.14
N TRP A 170 1.44 -32.72 7.15
CA TRP A 170 1.83 -31.97 5.95
C TRP A 170 3.35 -31.77 5.81
N THR A 171 4.16 -32.19 6.79
CA THR A 171 5.62 -32.04 6.76
C THR A 171 6.36 -33.25 6.18
N VAL A 172 5.65 -34.39 6.05
CA VAL A 172 6.17 -35.65 5.48
C VAL A 172 5.58 -36.01 4.11
N ALA A 173 4.94 -35.05 3.43
CA ALA A 173 4.42 -35.21 2.07
C ALA A 173 5.34 -34.55 1.05
#